data_AF-A0AAV0TAS5-F1
#
_entry.id   AF-A0AAV0TAS5-F1
#
_cell.length_a   1.000
_cell.length_b   1.000
_cell.length_c   1.000
_cell.angle_alpha   90.00
_cell.angle_beta   90.00
_cell.angle_gamma   90.00
#
_symmetry.space_group_name_H-M   'P 1'
#
loop_
_entity.id
_entity.type
_entity.pdbx_description
1 polymer ?
#
loop_
_entity_poly.entity_id
_entity_poly.type
_entity_poly.pdbx_seq_one_letter_code
_entity_poly.pdbx_strand_id
1 'polypeptide(L)'
;MINGDFAAGAVLISFGAVLGKTTPTQLIWMTCLEIIFYSINEYIVVEELQVTDAGGSMVIHTFGAFFGLAVTVVLGVPSSDEQVHNTSRYNSDVFSMIGTLFLWMYWPSFNSTLVSEDGFQKERAIMTTVLSIAASCASAFAATKVLSYSKKFDMVHLQNATLAGGVATGTCCNLAISPAVVITVGLVVGIASVVSYILVTPRLEQQMRMSDTCGIFNLHAMPSLVGGFAGALITFTASDDDYGNSLTTKLKYDDEEWFHMPEVCEI
;
A
#
# COMPACT_ATOMS: atom_id res chain seq x y z
N MET A 1 -19.36 -4.74 -3.36
CA MET A 1 -19.00 -3.40 -3.89
C MET A 1 -17.66 -2.97 -3.31
N ILE A 2 -17.55 -2.67 -2.00
CA ILE A 2 -16.29 -2.19 -1.37
C ILE A 2 -15.07 -3.09 -1.67
N ASN A 3 -15.12 -4.40 -1.40
CA ASN A 3 -13.98 -5.29 -1.68
C ASN A 3 -13.61 -5.34 -3.18
N GLY A 4 -14.60 -5.17 -4.06
CA GLY A 4 -14.35 -5.05 -5.50
C GLY A 4 -13.57 -3.79 -5.86
N ASP A 5 -13.84 -2.67 -5.17
CA ASP A 5 -13.10 -1.42 -5.34
C ASP A 5 -11.68 -1.53 -4.77
N PHE A 6 -11.46 -2.32 -3.72
CA PHE A 6 -10.12 -2.65 -3.22
C PHE A 6 -9.30 -3.50 -4.19
N ALA A 7 -9.91 -4.53 -4.78
CA ALA A 7 -9.29 -5.30 -5.84
C ALA A 7 -8.93 -4.41 -7.05
N ALA A 8 -9.85 -3.51 -7.45
CA ALA A 8 -9.58 -2.52 -8.49
C ALA A 8 -8.47 -1.55 -8.08
N GLY A 9 -8.37 -1.18 -6.80
CA GLY A 9 -7.29 -0.38 -6.24
C GLY A 9 -5.92 -1.05 -6.42
N ALA A 10 -5.81 -2.35 -6.14
CA ALA A 10 -4.58 -3.11 -6.39
C ALA A 10 -4.19 -3.09 -7.88
N VAL A 11 -5.15 -3.30 -8.77
CA VAL A 11 -4.94 -3.23 -10.23
C VAL A 11 -4.48 -1.84 -10.68
N LEU A 12 -5.05 -0.77 -10.11
CA LEU A 12 -4.64 0.60 -10.43
C LEU A 12 -3.23 0.92 -9.93
N ILE A 13 -2.80 0.31 -8.83
CA ILE A 13 -1.41 0.37 -8.38
C ILE A 13 -0.51 -0.33 -9.40
N SER A 14 -0.84 -1.57 -9.80
CA SER A 14 -0.10 -2.30 -10.83
C SER A 14 -0.01 -1.54 -12.16
N PHE A 15 -1.11 -0.91 -12.56
CA PHE A 15 -1.16 -0.07 -13.74
C PHE A 15 -0.14 1.07 -13.70
N GLY A 16 0.11 1.67 -12.53
CA GLY A 16 1.11 2.72 -12.37
C GLY A 16 2.53 2.30 -12.77
N ALA A 17 2.89 1.02 -12.60
CA ALA A 17 4.19 0.52 -13.08
C ALA A 17 4.24 0.38 -14.60
N VAL A 18 3.13 0.09 -15.27
CA VAL A 18 3.09 -0.23 -16.72
C VAL A 18 2.49 0.90 -17.58
N LEU A 19 2.12 2.02 -16.96
CA LEU A 19 1.55 3.19 -17.61
C LEU A 19 2.44 3.65 -18.76
N GLY A 20 1.82 3.88 -19.93
CA GLY A 20 2.50 4.33 -21.16
C GLY A 20 3.25 3.24 -21.93
N LYS A 21 3.32 2.00 -21.43
CA LYS A 21 4.06 0.88 -22.07
C LYS A 21 3.17 -0.27 -22.54
N THR A 22 1.88 -0.20 -22.23
CA THR A 22 0.91 -1.25 -22.51
C THR A 22 -0.29 -0.70 -23.28
N THR A 23 -0.87 -1.56 -24.12
CA THR A 23 -2.10 -1.27 -24.84
C THR A 23 -3.33 -1.50 -23.95
N PRO A 24 -4.49 -0.87 -24.25
CA PRO A 24 -5.72 -1.13 -23.51
C PRO A 24 -6.10 -2.61 -23.44
N THR A 25 -5.85 -3.38 -24.51
CA THR A 25 -6.11 -4.82 -24.55
C THR A 25 -5.20 -5.58 -23.57
N GLN A 26 -3.92 -5.23 -23.48
CA GLN A 26 -3.01 -5.82 -22.50
C GLN A 26 -3.44 -5.50 -21.07
N LEU A 27 -3.93 -4.28 -20.82
CA LEU A 27 -4.45 -3.88 -19.51
C LEU A 27 -5.69 -4.70 -19.13
N ILE A 28 -6.60 -4.99 -20.06
CA ILE A 28 -7.76 -5.87 -19.79
C ILE A 28 -7.28 -7.25 -19.33
N TRP A 29 -6.32 -7.85 -20.04
CA TRP A 29 -5.76 -9.15 -19.66
C TRP A 29 -5.03 -9.12 -18.31
N MET A 30 -4.24 -8.07 -18.07
CA MET A 30 -3.56 -7.86 -16.79
C MET A 30 -4.59 -7.80 -15.66
N THR A 31 -5.63 -6.97 -15.79
CA THR A 31 -6.72 -6.85 -14.81
C THR A 31 -7.40 -8.19 -14.55
N CYS A 32 -7.76 -8.94 -15.60
CA CYS A 32 -8.43 -10.23 -15.42
C CYS A 32 -7.58 -11.22 -14.64
N LEU A 33 -6.28 -11.31 -14.94
CA LEU A 33 -5.36 -12.21 -14.24
C LEU A 33 -5.06 -11.73 -12.82
N GLU A 34 -4.81 -10.43 -12.66
CA GLU A 34 -4.48 -9.82 -11.37
C GLU A 34 -5.62 -9.98 -10.36
N ILE A 35 -6.88 -9.80 -10.76
CA ILE A 35 -8.03 -10.01 -9.87
C ILE A 35 -8.08 -11.45 -9.34
N ILE A 36 -7.77 -12.45 -10.16
CA ILE A 36 -7.74 -13.86 -9.72
C ILE A 36 -6.66 -14.06 -8.65
N PHE A 37 -5.44 -13.56 -8.90
CA PHE A 37 -4.35 -13.67 -7.93
C PHE A 37 -4.57 -12.83 -6.68
N TYR A 38 -5.18 -11.66 -6.82
CA TYR A 38 -5.59 -10.80 -5.70
C TYR A 38 -6.56 -11.54 -4.79
N SER A 39 -7.63 -12.14 -5.34
CA SER A 39 -8.62 -12.86 -4.54
C SER A 39 -8.03 -14.09 -3.85
N ILE A 40 -7.14 -14.82 -4.52
CA ILE A 40 -6.41 -15.94 -3.89
C ILE A 40 -5.53 -15.43 -2.75
N ASN A 41 -4.79 -14.34 -2.97
CA ASN A 41 -3.92 -13.75 -1.95
C ASN A 41 -4.72 -13.20 -0.75
N GLU A 42 -5.81 -12.48 -1.01
CA GLU A 42 -6.73 -11.97 0.02
C GLU A 42 -7.27 -13.12 0.87
N TYR A 43 -7.76 -14.19 0.24
CA TYR A 43 -8.25 -15.38 0.95
C TYR A 43 -7.17 -16.01 1.83
N ILE A 44 -5.96 -16.25 1.28
CA ILE A 44 -4.86 -16.84 2.05
C ILE A 44 -4.47 -15.95 3.23
N VAL A 45 -4.32 -14.64 3.02
CA VAL A 45 -3.82 -13.72 4.05
C VAL A 45 -4.87 -13.46 5.13
N VAL A 46 -6.12 -13.19 4.74
CA VAL A 46 -7.16 -12.74 5.65
C VAL A 46 -7.94 -13.91 6.25
N GLU A 47 -8.28 -14.94 5.46
CA GLU A 47 -9.11 -16.06 5.91
C GLU A 47 -8.28 -17.23 6.44
N GLU A 48 -7.20 -17.65 5.75
CA GLU A 48 -6.41 -18.81 6.20
C GLU A 48 -5.37 -18.43 7.27
N LEU A 49 -4.61 -17.36 7.04
CA LEU A 49 -3.58 -16.89 7.97
C LEU A 49 -4.12 -15.95 9.05
N GLN A 50 -5.38 -15.53 8.92
CA GLN A 50 -6.06 -14.65 9.87
C GLN A 50 -5.30 -13.35 10.18
N VAL A 51 -4.56 -12.82 9.20
CA VAL A 51 -3.75 -11.62 9.35
C VAL A 51 -4.64 -10.37 9.46
N THR A 52 -4.32 -9.50 10.41
CA THR A 52 -4.94 -8.18 10.52
C THR A 52 -4.32 -7.23 9.49
N ASP A 53 -5.09 -6.80 8.50
CA ASP A 53 -4.64 -5.82 7.48
C ASP A 53 -5.76 -4.84 7.09
N ALA A 54 -6.28 -4.10 8.08
CA ALA A 54 -7.52 -3.33 7.97
C ALA A 54 -7.59 -2.37 6.76
N GLY A 55 -6.53 -1.62 6.50
CA GLY A 55 -6.41 -0.70 5.36
C GLY A 55 -5.63 -1.25 4.17
N GLY A 56 -5.33 -2.55 4.16
CA GLY A 56 -4.76 -3.22 2.99
C GLY A 56 -3.32 -2.84 2.65
N SER A 57 -2.45 -2.54 3.62
CA SER A 57 -1.04 -2.31 3.27
C SER A 57 -0.45 -3.55 2.61
N MET A 58 -0.76 -4.75 3.11
CA MET A 58 -0.25 -6.00 2.53
C MET A 58 -1.10 -6.46 1.34
N VAL A 59 -2.40 -6.64 1.54
CA VAL A 59 -3.31 -7.26 0.55
C VAL A 59 -3.52 -6.37 -0.67
N ILE A 60 -3.49 -5.04 -0.53
CA ILE A 60 -3.70 -4.10 -1.63
C ILE A 60 -2.37 -3.51 -2.11
N HIS A 61 -1.66 -2.81 -1.22
CA HIS A 61 -0.52 -1.99 -1.64
C HIS A 61 0.75 -2.80 -1.91
N THR A 62 1.13 -3.73 -1.03
CA THR A 62 2.27 -4.62 -1.27
C THR A 62 1.98 -5.52 -2.47
N PHE A 63 0.82 -6.19 -2.48
CA PHE A 63 0.43 -7.06 -3.59
C PHE A 63 0.43 -6.33 -4.94
N GLY A 64 -0.34 -5.25 -5.09
CA GLY A 64 -0.44 -4.51 -6.35
C GLY A 64 0.90 -3.91 -6.77
N ALA A 65 1.68 -3.39 -5.84
CA ALA A 65 2.99 -2.84 -6.19
C ALA A 65 3.92 -3.93 -6.74
N PHE A 66 4.07 -5.06 -6.04
CA PHE A 66 4.97 -6.12 -6.51
C PHE A 66 4.44 -6.86 -7.74
N PHE A 67 3.13 -6.97 -7.92
CA PHE A 67 2.53 -7.50 -9.14
C PHE A 67 2.89 -6.62 -10.35
N GLY A 68 2.60 -5.31 -10.29
CA GLY A 68 2.96 -4.37 -11.35
C GLY A 68 4.45 -4.28 -11.62
N LEU A 69 5.28 -4.29 -10.57
CA LEU A 69 6.74 -4.31 -10.69
C LEU A 69 7.24 -5.57 -11.41
N ALA A 70 6.68 -6.74 -11.10
CA ALA A 70 7.01 -7.98 -11.80
C ALA A 70 6.63 -7.90 -13.29
N VAL A 71 5.46 -7.36 -13.62
CA VAL A 71 5.02 -7.16 -15.02
C VAL A 71 5.99 -6.22 -15.74
N THR A 72 6.36 -5.08 -15.14
CA THR A 72 7.27 -4.15 -15.84
C THR A 72 8.69 -4.68 -15.99
N VAL A 73 9.17 -5.59 -15.13
CA VAL A 73 10.47 -6.26 -15.34
C VAL A 73 10.42 -7.11 -16.61
N VAL A 74 9.30 -7.79 -16.86
CA VAL A 74 9.10 -8.60 -18.08
C VAL A 74 8.97 -7.72 -19.32
N LEU A 75 8.26 -6.59 -19.23
CA LEU A 75 8.16 -5.61 -20.33
C LEU A 75 9.51 -4.92 -20.61
N GLY A 76 10.33 -4.76 -19.58
CA GLY A 76 11.61 -4.07 -19.64
C GLY A 76 11.50 -2.55 -19.70
N VAL A 77 12.64 -1.92 -19.99
CA VAL A 77 12.77 -0.47 -20.12
C VAL A 77 12.53 -0.06 -21.57
N PRO A 78 11.58 0.85 -21.86
CA PRO A 78 11.38 1.37 -23.22
C PRO A 78 12.63 2.08 -23.73
N SER A 79 12.80 2.11 -25.05
CA SER A 79 13.90 2.83 -25.70
C SER A 79 13.85 4.34 -25.41
N SER A 80 14.98 5.04 -25.58
CA SER A 80 15.05 6.50 -25.38
C SER A 80 14.01 7.27 -26.19
N ASP A 81 13.72 6.80 -27.40
CA ASP A 81 12.76 7.43 -28.31
C ASP A 81 11.32 7.25 -27.82
N GLU A 82 11.00 6.09 -27.24
CA GLU A 82 9.70 5.82 -26.62
C GLU A 82 9.51 6.62 -25.32
N GLN A 83 10.60 6.94 -24.61
CA GLN A 83 10.58 7.70 -23.36
C GLN A 83 10.57 9.22 -23.54
N VAL A 84 10.70 9.75 -24.77
CA VAL A 84 10.78 11.21 -25.02
C VAL A 84 9.57 11.99 -24.48
N HIS A 85 8.42 11.31 -24.34
CA HIS A 85 7.18 11.88 -23.82
C HIS A 85 6.88 11.47 -22.37
N ASN A 86 7.76 10.70 -21.72
CA ASN A 86 7.65 10.35 -20.31
C ASN A 86 8.12 11.52 -19.43
N THR A 87 7.42 12.65 -19.52
CA THR A 87 7.70 13.88 -18.79
C THR A 87 6.42 14.63 -18.49
N SER A 88 6.42 15.48 -17.46
CA SER A 88 5.26 16.29 -17.08
C SER A 88 5.31 17.69 -17.67
N ARG A 89 4.15 18.36 -17.69
CA ARG A 89 3.99 19.80 -17.97
C ARG A 89 3.07 20.40 -16.91
N TYR A 90 3.04 21.73 -16.80
CA TYR A 90 2.23 22.44 -15.81
C TYR A 90 0.77 21.93 -15.73
N ASN A 91 0.08 21.79 -16.86
CA ASN A 91 -1.32 21.33 -16.89
C ASN A 91 -1.47 19.87 -16.46
N SER A 92 -0.54 18.98 -16.84
CA SER A 92 -0.61 17.57 -16.42
C SER A 92 -0.32 17.43 -14.93
N ASP A 93 0.61 18.24 -14.39
CA ASP A 93 0.91 18.24 -12.96
C ASP A 93 -0.25 18.77 -12.11
N VAL A 94 -0.91 19.84 -12.56
CA VAL A 94 -2.13 20.35 -11.91
C VAL A 94 -3.23 19.29 -11.94
N PHE A 95 -3.42 18.60 -13.07
CA PHE A 95 -4.41 17.53 -13.18
C PHE A 95 -4.08 16.34 -12.25
N SER A 96 -2.82 15.92 -12.20
CA SER A 96 -2.38 14.86 -11.28
C SER A 96 -2.59 15.24 -9.81
N MET A 97 -2.37 16.51 -9.45
CA MET A 97 -2.63 17.00 -8.09
C MET A 97 -4.10 16.91 -7.69
N ILE A 98 -5.05 17.02 -8.62
CA ILE A 98 -6.48 16.78 -8.31
C ILE A 98 -6.63 15.34 -7.81
N GLY A 99 -6.06 14.36 -8.52
CA GLY A 99 -6.04 12.96 -8.09
C GLY A 99 -5.40 12.77 -6.71
N THR A 100 -4.21 13.36 -6.49
CA THR A 100 -3.53 13.34 -5.18
C THR A 100 -4.41 13.87 -4.06
N LEU A 101 -5.12 14.99 -4.26
CA LEU A 101 -5.98 15.57 -3.23
C LEU A 101 -7.18 14.69 -2.91
N PHE A 102 -7.82 14.09 -3.91
CA PHE A 102 -8.91 13.14 -3.69
C PHE A 102 -8.44 11.92 -2.91
N LEU A 103 -7.30 11.33 -3.30
CA LEU A 103 -6.69 10.23 -2.57
C LEU A 103 -6.37 10.65 -1.13
N TRP A 104 -5.71 11.79 -0.92
CA TRP A 104 -5.32 12.27 0.40
C TRP A 104 -6.52 12.50 1.32
N MET A 105 -7.58 13.16 0.82
CA MET A 105 -8.77 13.47 1.62
C MET A 105 -9.60 12.22 1.97
N TYR A 106 -9.66 11.23 1.07
CA TYR A 106 -10.48 10.03 1.26
C TYR A 106 -9.71 8.82 1.80
N TRP A 107 -8.39 8.91 1.95
CA TRP A 107 -7.58 7.84 2.56
C TRP A 107 -8.07 7.39 3.94
N PRO A 108 -8.50 8.29 4.86
CA PRO A 108 -9.04 7.86 6.15
C PRO A 108 -10.28 6.97 6.00
N SER A 109 -11.14 7.24 5.01
CA SER A 109 -12.28 6.37 4.70
C SER A 109 -11.81 5.03 4.12
N PHE A 110 -10.83 5.06 3.21
CA PHE A 110 -10.24 3.85 2.63
C PHE A 110 -9.70 2.90 3.71
N ASN A 111 -8.93 3.42 4.67
CA ASN A 111 -8.35 2.62 5.75
C ASN A 111 -9.34 2.17 6.83
N SER A 112 -10.54 2.77 6.90
CA SER A 112 -11.48 2.53 8.00
C SER A 112 -12.79 1.85 7.58
N THR A 113 -13.04 1.74 6.27
CA THR A 113 -14.37 1.32 5.78
C THR A 113 -14.75 -0.11 6.16
N LEU A 114 -13.79 -1.04 6.30
CA LEU A 114 -14.04 -2.42 6.73
C LEU A 114 -13.72 -2.64 8.23
N VAL A 115 -13.35 -1.59 8.95
CA VAL A 115 -13.04 -1.67 10.39
C VAL A 115 -14.34 -1.69 11.20
N SER A 116 -14.38 -2.55 12.23
CA SER A 116 -15.52 -2.60 13.17
C SER A 116 -15.74 -1.27 13.89
N GLU A 117 -16.98 -0.98 14.24
CA GLU A 117 -17.37 0.17 15.07
C GLU A 117 -17.17 -0.13 16.57
N ASP A 118 -16.87 -1.38 16.92
CA ASP A 118 -16.66 -1.79 18.30
C ASP A 118 -15.40 -1.14 18.90
N GLY A 119 -15.55 -0.64 20.12
CA GLY A 119 -14.42 -0.13 20.91
C GLY A 119 -13.66 1.01 20.24
N PHE A 120 -14.35 1.86 19.47
CA PHE A 120 -13.77 3.02 18.76
C PHE A 120 -12.68 2.67 17.71
N GLN A 121 -12.71 1.45 17.17
CA GLN A 121 -11.71 1.00 16.19
C GLN A 121 -11.75 1.81 14.90
N LYS A 122 -12.95 2.09 14.37
CA LYS A 122 -13.14 2.89 13.15
C LYS A 122 -12.64 4.32 13.32
N GLU A 123 -12.93 4.96 14.44
CA GLU A 123 -12.46 6.30 14.78
C GLU A 123 -10.94 6.34 14.94
N ARG A 124 -10.34 5.32 15.57
CA ARG A 124 -8.88 5.19 15.61
C ARG A 124 -8.29 5.06 14.22
N ALA A 125 -8.86 4.22 13.36
CA ALA A 125 -8.40 4.06 11.97
C ALA A 125 -8.40 5.39 11.21
N ILE A 126 -9.47 6.18 11.35
CA ILE A 126 -9.57 7.52 10.76
C ILE A 126 -8.47 8.43 11.33
N MET A 127 -8.37 8.55 12.65
CA MET A 127 -7.42 9.47 13.30
C MET A 127 -5.95 9.10 13.03
N THR A 128 -5.61 7.82 13.12
CA THR A 128 -4.28 7.28 12.80
C THR A 128 -3.90 7.60 11.35
N THR A 129 -4.82 7.39 10.41
CA THR A 129 -4.58 7.68 9.00
C THR A 129 -4.36 9.17 8.75
N VAL A 130 -5.22 10.04 9.33
CA VAL A 130 -5.09 11.51 9.19
C VAL A 130 -3.75 12.00 9.73
N LEU A 131 -3.36 11.56 10.93
CA LEU A 131 -2.09 11.98 11.54
C LEU A 131 -0.88 11.53 10.72
N SER A 132 -0.87 10.28 10.25
CA SER A 132 0.23 9.74 9.47
C SER A 132 0.34 10.40 8.09
N ILE A 133 -0.77 10.53 7.35
CA ILE A 133 -0.76 11.10 6.01
C ILE A 133 -0.45 12.61 6.03
N ALA A 134 -0.84 13.33 7.09
CA ALA A 134 -0.44 14.72 7.30
C ALA A 134 1.06 14.84 7.61
N ALA A 135 1.60 13.96 8.45
CA ALA A 135 3.03 13.90 8.74
C ALA A 135 3.87 13.54 7.50
N SER A 136 3.41 12.57 6.71
CA SER A 136 4.00 12.20 5.42
C SER A 136 3.98 13.37 4.45
N CYS A 137 2.89 14.13 4.40
CA CYS A 137 2.79 15.34 3.59
C CYS A 137 3.84 16.38 4.00
N ALA A 138 3.87 16.78 5.27
CA ALA A 138 4.81 17.79 5.76
C ALA A 138 6.28 17.39 5.53
N SER A 139 6.60 16.13 5.80
CA SER A 139 7.95 15.59 5.62
C SER A 139 8.34 15.42 4.16
N ALA A 140 7.42 15.06 3.25
CA ALA A 140 7.67 15.01 1.81
C ALA A 140 7.99 16.41 1.25
N PHE A 141 7.27 17.46 1.67
CA PHE A 141 7.58 18.84 1.31
C PHE A 141 8.98 19.27 1.78
N ALA A 142 9.33 18.96 3.04
CA ALA A 142 10.65 19.25 3.57
C ALA A 142 11.75 18.47 2.84
N ALA A 143 11.55 17.16 2.66
CA ALA A 143 12.49 16.27 2.00
C ALA A 143 12.73 16.67 0.55
N THR A 144 11.70 16.96 -0.25
CA THR A 144 11.92 17.37 -1.64
C THR A 144 12.69 18.69 -1.71
N LYS A 145 12.41 19.65 -0.82
CA LYS A 145 13.11 20.94 -0.78
C LYS A 145 14.58 20.79 -0.43
N VAL A 146 14.90 19.91 0.52
CA VAL A 146 16.24 19.75 1.07
C VAL A 146 17.08 18.77 0.26
N LEU A 147 16.49 17.67 -0.24
CA LEU A 147 17.21 16.56 -0.84
C LEU A 147 17.23 16.61 -2.38
N SER A 148 16.25 17.25 -3.03
CA SER A 148 16.29 17.42 -4.48
C SER A 148 17.52 18.23 -4.90
N TYR A 149 18.09 17.89 -6.07
CA TYR A 149 19.21 18.61 -6.65
C TYR A 149 18.90 20.09 -6.88
N SER A 150 17.67 20.39 -7.34
CA SER A 150 17.22 21.74 -7.64
C SER A 150 16.96 22.61 -6.41
N LYS A 151 16.89 22.00 -5.21
CA LYS A 151 16.41 22.63 -3.97
C LYS A 151 15.07 23.35 -4.14
N LYS A 152 14.22 22.84 -5.04
CA LYS A 152 12.84 23.31 -5.28
C LYS A 152 11.87 22.15 -5.04
N PHE A 153 10.60 22.47 -4.91
CA PHE A 153 9.56 21.45 -4.85
C PHE A 153 9.46 20.76 -6.20
N ASP A 154 9.52 19.43 -6.19
CA ASP A 154 9.30 18.59 -7.36
C ASP A 154 7.87 18.05 -7.30
N MET A 155 7.11 18.26 -8.36
CA MET A 155 5.69 17.88 -8.38
C MET A 155 5.50 16.36 -8.31
N VAL A 156 6.41 15.55 -8.87
CA VAL A 156 6.31 14.09 -8.80
C VAL A 156 6.42 13.61 -7.36
N HIS A 157 7.34 14.19 -6.58
CA HIS A 157 7.46 13.90 -5.15
C HIS A 157 6.19 14.30 -4.40
N LEU A 158 5.65 15.50 -4.65
CA LEU A 158 4.49 16.00 -3.92
C LEU A 158 3.20 15.24 -4.27
N GLN A 159 3.02 14.85 -5.53
CA GLN A 159 1.85 14.11 -5.99
C GLN A 159 1.76 12.71 -5.37
N ASN A 160 2.90 12.12 -5.00
CA ASN A 160 2.98 10.73 -4.57
C ASN A 160 3.42 10.60 -3.10
N ALA A 161 4.61 11.09 -2.72
CA ALA A 161 5.17 10.87 -1.38
C ALA A 161 4.35 11.47 -0.23
N THR A 162 3.48 12.44 -0.52
CA THR A 162 2.54 13.00 0.48
C THR A 162 1.49 11.98 0.94
N LEU A 163 1.30 10.91 0.17
CA LEU A 163 0.32 9.85 0.41
C LEU A 163 0.90 8.64 1.15
N ALA A 164 2.23 8.53 1.25
CA ALA A 164 2.93 7.35 1.78
C ALA A 164 2.53 6.98 3.22
N GLY A 165 2.22 7.98 4.06
CA GLY A 165 1.74 7.75 5.42
C GLY A 165 0.39 7.02 5.49
N GLY A 166 -0.50 7.24 4.50
CA GLY A 166 -1.77 6.53 4.38
C GLY A 166 -1.54 5.04 4.08
N VAL A 167 -0.64 4.75 3.13
CA VAL A 167 -0.21 3.38 2.79
C VAL A 167 0.42 2.69 4.00
N ALA A 168 1.35 3.34 4.68
CA ALA A 168 2.13 2.73 5.76
C ALA A 168 1.33 2.44 7.04
N THR A 169 0.17 3.06 7.21
CA THR A 169 -0.67 2.81 8.40
C THR A 169 -1.82 1.87 8.14
N GLY A 170 -2.04 1.41 6.90
CA GLY A 170 -3.16 0.55 6.53
C GLY A 170 -3.28 -0.69 7.43
N THR A 171 -2.22 -1.48 7.60
CA THR A 171 -2.26 -2.71 8.40
C THR A 171 -2.66 -2.49 9.85
N CYS A 172 -2.19 -1.39 10.45
CA CYS A 172 -2.30 -1.17 11.89
C CYS A 172 -3.23 -0.01 12.28
N CYS A 173 -4.01 0.52 11.34
CA CYS A 173 -4.78 1.75 11.52
C CYS A 173 -5.77 1.67 12.70
N ASN A 174 -6.41 0.52 12.91
CA ASN A 174 -7.41 0.28 13.95
C ASN A 174 -6.81 -0.08 15.33
N LEU A 175 -5.51 -0.35 15.38
CA LEU A 175 -4.79 -0.70 16.60
C LEU A 175 -4.53 0.55 17.46
N ALA A 176 -4.39 0.35 18.77
CA ALA A 176 -4.25 1.38 19.79
C ALA A 176 -2.79 1.79 19.85
N ILE A 177 -2.42 2.59 18.85
CA ILE A 177 -1.06 3.10 18.70
C ILE A 177 -1.04 4.54 19.21
N SER A 178 0.01 4.91 19.94
CA SER A 178 0.20 6.29 20.35
C SER A 178 0.27 7.23 19.13
N PRO A 179 -0.42 8.39 19.15
CA PRO A 179 -0.34 9.40 18.09
C PRO A 179 1.10 9.79 17.72
N ALA A 180 2.01 9.82 18.70
CA ALA A 180 3.41 10.15 18.46
C ALA A 180 4.13 9.11 17.57
N VAL A 181 3.82 7.82 17.74
CA VAL A 181 4.37 6.74 16.91
C VAL A 181 3.84 6.84 15.49
N VAL A 182 2.53 7.05 15.34
CA VAL A 182 1.86 7.19 14.04
C VAL A 182 2.42 8.38 13.25
N ILE A 183 2.57 9.54 13.90
CA ILE A 183 3.19 10.73 13.29
C ILE A 183 4.63 10.42 12.87
N THR A 184 5.39 9.71 13.72
CA THR A 184 6.77 9.33 13.41
C THR A 184 6.85 8.42 12.18
N VAL A 185 5.98 7.41 12.08
CA VAL A 185 5.88 6.56 10.88
C VAL A 185 5.61 7.42 9.65
N GLY A 186 4.61 8.30 9.70
CA GLY A 186 4.28 9.22 8.61
C GLY A 186 5.47 10.09 8.18
N LEU A 187 6.18 10.70 9.13
CA LEU A 187 7.39 11.50 8.84
C LEU A 187 8.48 10.66 8.15
N VAL A 188 8.72 9.45 8.66
CA VAL A 188 9.77 8.56 8.14
C VAL A 188 9.44 8.10 6.72
N VAL A 189 8.22 7.62 6.47
CA VAL A 189 7.84 7.10 5.15
C VAL A 189 7.71 8.21 4.11
N GLY A 190 7.30 9.43 4.50
CA GLY A 190 7.31 10.59 3.60
C GLY A 190 8.71 10.96 3.13
N ILE A 191 9.69 11.00 4.05
CA ILE A 191 11.11 11.22 3.71
C ILE A 191 11.64 10.07 2.86
N ALA A 192 11.42 8.83 3.29
CA ALA A 192 11.91 7.65 2.60
C ALA A 192 11.35 7.54 1.18
N SER A 193 10.07 7.89 0.98
CA SER A 193 9.44 7.90 -0.34
C SER A 193 10.14 8.89 -1.27
N VAL A 194 10.38 10.14 -0.83
CA VAL A 194 11.15 11.12 -1.61
C VAL A 194 12.58 10.65 -1.90
N VAL A 195 13.27 10.08 -0.90
CA VAL A 195 14.62 9.52 -1.08
C VAL A 195 14.61 8.40 -2.13
N SER A 196 13.60 7.55 -2.11
CA SER A 196 13.47 6.44 -3.07
C SER A 196 13.18 6.92 -4.50
N TYR A 197 12.40 7.98 -4.70
CA TYR A 197 12.28 8.63 -6.01
C TYR A 197 13.64 9.15 -6.53
N ILE A 198 14.43 9.79 -5.67
CA ILE A 198 15.72 10.38 -6.06
C ILE A 198 16.80 9.31 -6.32
N LEU A 199 16.84 8.26 -5.49
CA LEU A 199 17.96 7.32 -5.46
C LEU A 199 17.60 5.93 -5.99
N VAL A 200 16.43 5.41 -5.64
CA VAL A 200 16.08 4.01 -5.87
C VAL A 200 15.48 3.84 -7.26
N THR A 201 14.51 4.68 -7.66
CA THR A 201 13.86 4.60 -8.98
C THR A 201 14.88 4.59 -10.14
N PRO A 202 15.86 5.53 -10.21
CA PRO A 202 16.83 5.51 -11.31
C PRO A 202 17.74 4.28 -11.30
N ARG A 203 18.06 3.75 -10.10
CA ARG A 203 18.90 2.54 -9.96
C ARG A 203 18.15 1.28 -10.38
N LEU A 204 16.88 1.17 -10.01
CA LEU A 204 16.01 0.06 -10.42
C LEU A 204 15.88 -0.01 -11.94
N GLU A 205 15.71 1.15 -12.59
CA GLU A 205 15.66 1.21 -14.05
C GLU A 205 16.99 0.79 -14.69
N GLN A 206 18.11 1.32 -14.20
CA GLN A 206 19.44 1.05 -14.76
C GLN A 206 19.97 -0.37 -14.50
N GLN A 207 19.73 -0.92 -13.30
CA GLN A 207 20.35 -2.16 -12.85
C GLN A 207 19.42 -3.37 -12.98
N MET A 208 18.12 -3.19 -12.74
CA MET A 208 17.13 -4.27 -12.78
C MET A 208 16.25 -4.23 -14.03
N ARG A 209 16.49 -3.27 -14.93
CA ARG A 209 15.66 -3.02 -16.12
C ARG A 209 14.18 -2.82 -15.75
N MET A 210 13.94 -2.21 -14.58
CA MET A 210 12.61 -2.01 -14.03
C MET A 210 12.22 -0.53 -14.17
N SER A 211 11.54 -0.19 -15.26
CA SER A 211 11.02 1.16 -15.50
C SER A 211 9.69 1.32 -14.76
N ASP A 212 9.68 1.99 -13.62
CA ASP A 212 8.44 2.20 -12.83
C ASP A 212 7.87 3.60 -13.12
N THR A 213 6.87 3.67 -14.01
CA THR A 213 6.39 4.95 -14.58
C THR A 213 5.87 5.92 -13.52
N CYS A 214 5.03 5.45 -12.59
CA CYS A 214 4.50 6.28 -11.51
C CYS A 214 5.36 6.23 -10.23
N GLY A 215 6.39 5.40 -10.18
CA GLY A 215 7.17 5.18 -8.97
C GLY A 215 6.37 4.47 -7.88
N ILE A 216 5.57 3.47 -8.26
CA ILE A 216 4.73 2.71 -7.32
C ILE A 216 5.55 1.96 -6.27
N PHE A 217 6.83 1.68 -6.53
CA PHE A 217 7.75 1.19 -5.52
C PHE A 217 7.88 2.18 -4.35
N ASN A 218 7.98 3.47 -4.65
CA ASN A 218 8.27 4.53 -3.69
C ASN A 218 7.05 4.91 -2.84
N LEU A 219 5.85 4.82 -3.41
CA LEU A 219 4.59 5.13 -2.73
C LEU A 219 3.92 3.89 -2.13
N HIS A 220 3.84 2.80 -2.88
CA HIS A 220 3.08 1.63 -2.46
C HIS A 220 3.97 0.56 -1.86
N ALA A 221 4.99 0.05 -2.57
CA ALA A 221 5.78 -1.09 -2.09
C ALA A 221 6.53 -0.78 -0.78
N MET A 222 7.44 0.19 -0.78
CA MET A 222 8.27 0.48 0.39
C MET A 222 7.45 0.91 1.61
N PRO A 223 6.51 1.87 1.52
CA PRO A 223 5.69 2.27 2.66
C PRO A 223 4.80 1.14 3.18
N SER A 224 4.25 0.29 2.30
CA SER A 224 3.42 -0.82 2.75
C SER A 224 4.19 -1.92 3.46
N LEU A 225 5.44 -2.20 3.05
CA LEU A 225 6.31 -3.10 3.79
C LEU A 225 6.59 -2.57 5.21
N VAL A 226 6.84 -1.26 5.34
CA VAL A 226 6.96 -0.62 6.66
C VAL A 226 5.68 -0.82 7.48
N GLY A 227 4.51 -0.65 6.85
CA GLY A 227 3.22 -0.85 7.50
C GLY A 227 2.96 -2.29 7.94
N GLY A 228 3.26 -3.28 7.09
CA GLY A 228 3.14 -4.69 7.42
C GLY A 228 4.06 -5.10 8.58
N PHE A 229 5.33 -4.69 8.55
CA PHE A 229 6.26 -4.95 9.66
C PHE A 229 5.86 -4.23 10.95
N ALA A 230 5.40 -2.99 10.86
CA ALA A 230 4.90 -2.25 12.02
C ALA A 230 3.66 -2.94 12.62
N GLY A 231 2.71 -3.36 11.77
CA GLY A 231 1.52 -4.10 12.19
C GLY A 231 1.86 -5.42 12.87
N ALA A 232 2.81 -6.18 12.32
CA ALA A 232 3.29 -7.42 12.93
C ALA A 232 3.94 -7.16 14.31
N LEU A 233 4.80 -6.15 14.42
CA LEU A 233 5.45 -5.81 15.69
C LEU A 233 4.43 -5.35 16.74
N ILE A 234 3.50 -4.46 16.37
CA ILE A 234 2.49 -3.95 17.29
C ILE A 234 1.60 -5.08 17.78
N THR A 235 1.14 -5.94 16.87
CA THR A 235 0.32 -7.11 17.21
C THR A 235 1.07 -8.07 18.13
N PHE A 236 2.37 -8.29 17.90
CA PHE A 236 3.22 -9.13 18.76
C PHE A 236 3.39 -8.56 20.18
N THR A 237 3.41 -7.23 20.32
CA THR A 237 3.58 -6.55 21.62
C THR A 237 2.28 -6.19 22.33
N ALA A 238 1.13 -6.33 21.66
CA ALA A 238 -0.16 -5.97 22.22
C ALA A 238 -0.51 -6.91 23.37
N SER A 239 -0.95 -6.35 24.51
CA SER A 239 -1.40 -7.15 25.64
C SER A 239 -2.79 -7.74 25.34
N ASP A 240 -2.99 -9.00 25.71
CA ASP A 240 -4.32 -9.62 25.75
C ASP A 240 -5.26 -8.87 26.72
N ASP A 241 -4.74 -8.04 27.63
CA ASP A 241 -5.56 -7.18 28.50
C ASP A 241 -6.28 -6.05 27.73
N ASP A 242 -5.66 -5.53 26.67
CA ASP A 242 -6.19 -4.40 25.88
C ASP A 242 -7.05 -4.87 24.70
N TYR A 243 -6.77 -6.06 24.18
CA TYR A 243 -7.38 -6.61 22.96
C TYR A 243 -8.14 -7.91 23.16
N GLY A 244 -8.11 -8.46 24.38
CA GLY A 244 -8.56 -9.81 24.64
C GLY A 244 -7.82 -10.83 23.77
N ASN A 245 -8.48 -11.96 23.59
CA ASN A 245 -8.06 -13.06 22.74
C ASN A 245 -8.18 -12.76 21.22
N SER A 246 -8.68 -11.59 20.81
CA SER A 246 -9.06 -11.34 19.40
C SER A 246 -7.88 -11.27 18.43
N LEU A 247 -6.71 -10.84 18.90
CA LEU A 247 -5.48 -10.75 18.09
C LEU A 247 -4.64 -12.04 18.16
N THR A 248 -4.70 -12.78 19.27
CA THR A 248 -3.85 -13.94 19.57
C THR A 248 -4.54 -15.29 19.30
N THR A 249 -5.87 -15.36 19.39
CA THR A 249 -6.64 -16.63 19.24
C THR A 249 -6.92 -16.97 17.78
N LYS A 250 -6.75 -16.01 16.88
CA LYS A 250 -6.80 -16.22 15.43
C LYS A 250 -5.76 -17.24 14.90
N LEU A 251 -4.74 -17.56 15.69
CA LEU A 251 -3.72 -18.57 15.38
C LEU A 251 -3.86 -19.86 16.22
N LYS A 252 -4.84 -19.94 17.13
CA LYS A 252 -5.14 -21.20 17.82
C LYS A 252 -5.94 -22.06 16.86
N TYR A 253 -5.23 -22.84 16.06
CA TYR A 253 -5.82 -24.01 15.42
C TYR A 253 -6.30 -24.92 16.55
N ASP A 254 -7.60 -25.21 16.61
CA ASP A 254 -8.09 -26.27 17.48
C ASP A 254 -7.52 -27.58 16.93
N ASP A 255 -6.50 -28.11 17.60
CA ASP A 255 -5.84 -29.38 17.29
C ASP A 255 -6.81 -30.61 17.28
N GLU A 256 -8.09 -30.40 17.59
CA GLU A 256 -9.12 -31.46 17.69
C GLU A 256 -9.93 -31.71 16.40
N GLU A 257 -9.93 -30.82 15.41
CA GLU A 257 -10.81 -31.01 14.22
C GLU A 257 -10.27 -32.01 13.17
N TRP A 258 -8.97 -32.34 13.17
CA TRP A 258 -8.38 -33.23 12.14
C TRP A 258 -8.48 -34.72 12.45
N PHE A 259 -8.74 -35.10 13.70
CA PHE A 259 -8.72 -36.50 14.15
C PHE A 259 -10.09 -37.10 14.47
N HIS A 260 -11.19 -36.50 14.02
CA HIS A 260 -12.45 -37.23 13.95
C HIS A 260 -12.44 -38.19 12.75
N MET A 261 -11.85 -39.37 12.95
CA MET A 261 -12.26 -40.54 12.17
C MET A 261 -13.76 -40.75 12.44
N PRO A 262 -14.60 -40.89 11.41
CA PRO A 262 -16.00 -41.18 11.61
C PRO A 262 -16.12 -42.54 12.30
N GLU A 263 -16.57 -42.53 13.56
CA GLU A 263 -17.01 -43.73 14.24
C GLU A 263 -18.28 -44.23 13.53
N VAL A 264 -18.10 -45.35 12.81
CA VAL A 264 -19.13 -46.33 12.43
C VAL A 264 -20.15 -45.84 11.38
N CYS A 265 -19.94 -46.26 10.12
CA CYS A 265 -21.06 -46.49 9.19
C CYS A 265 -21.79 -47.78 9.63
N GLU A 266 -22.95 -47.65 10.26
CA GLU A 266 -23.91 -48.75 10.32
C GLU A 266 -24.67 -48.86 8.98
N ILE A 267 -24.77 -50.09 8.48
CA ILE A 267 -25.46 -50.50 7.24
C ILE A 267 -26.94 -50.73 7.55
#